data_AF-A0A7Y7C9T5-F1
#
_entry.id   AF-A0A7Y7C9T5-F1
#
_cell.length_a   1.000
_cell.length_b   1.000
_cell.length_c   1.000
_cell.angle_alpha   90.00
_cell.angle_beta   90.00
_cell.angle_gamma   90.00
#
_symmetry.space_group_name_H-M   'P 1'
#
loop_
_entity.id
_entity.type
_entity.pdbx_description
1 polymer ?
#
loop_
_entity_poly.entity_id
_entity_poly.type
_entity_poly.pdbx_seq_one_letter_code
_entity_poly.pdbx_strand_id
1 'polypeptide(L)'
;MNRVSGLLALLCVGVSSAALAQRKELTPATPEATCELTPALRLTMLGGGSFDLKDPGLYYFSRSRSQVQVFVSQPEGEKEPRLEAVGFWHLKSDCLISVDAKGVQYGSKLDCEDVGIEAMVNGSEVTIQTPEKDVFKVTWPSKGSASLGLRITLLADGNFRRVFGSLCGEYKNPPATVPAKEDELRQLKRNSRAGQDFKARDSSIFYKLGEAQKRARGE
;
A
#
# COMPACT_ATOMS: atom_id res chain seq x y z
N MET A 1 13.43 3.06 -79.41
CA MET A 1 12.92 4.24 -80.15
C MET A 1 11.72 4.79 -79.38
N ASN A 2 11.89 5.91 -78.67
CA ASN A 2 11.20 7.21 -78.84
C ASN A 2 9.68 7.16 -78.53
N ARG A 3 9.05 7.94 -77.63
CA ARG A 3 9.33 9.28 -77.08
C ARG A 3 8.69 9.47 -75.69
N VAL A 4 9.26 10.42 -74.94
CA VAL A 4 8.72 11.10 -73.75
C VAL A 4 7.68 12.16 -74.18
N SER A 5 6.62 12.39 -73.38
CA SER A 5 6.23 13.72 -72.89
C SER A 5 4.85 13.73 -72.22
N GLY A 6 4.82 14.23 -70.99
CA GLY A 6 3.63 14.49 -70.20
C GLY A 6 4.03 15.06 -68.84
N LEU A 7 4.82 16.13 -68.87
CA LEU A 7 5.25 16.92 -67.72
C LEU A 7 4.01 17.47 -66.98
N LEU A 8 3.89 17.20 -65.69
CA LEU A 8 3.14 18.05 -64.77
C LEU A 8 4.08 18.46 -63.66
N ALA A 9 4.63 19.67 -63.82
CA ALA A 9 5.36 20.36 -62.79
C ALA A 9 4.37 20.88 -61.76
N LEU A 10 4.50 20.47 -60.50
CA LEU A 10 4.02 21.24 -59.36
C LEU A 10 5.21 21.63 -58.50
N LEU A 11 5.53 22.92 -58.57
CA LEU A 11 6.34 23.64 -57.59
C LEU A 11 5.55 23.70 -56.27
N CYS A 12 6.11 23.13 -55.20
CA CYS A 12 5.82 23.60 -53.85
C CYS A 12 7.13 23.87 -53.11
N VAL A 13 7.28 25.16 -52.84
CA VAL A 13 8.32 25.88 -52.12
C VAL A 13 8.57 25.25 -50.75
N GLY A 14 9.84 25.16 -50.36
CA GLY A 14 10.26 24.50 -49.14
C GLY A 14 9.98 25.30 -47.87
N VAL A 15 10.09 24.61 -46.73
CA VAL A 15 10.63 25.19 -45.50
C VAL A 15 11.36 24.08 -44.75
N SER A 16 12.66 24.25 -44.56
CA SER A 16 13.42 23.53 -43.55
C SER A 16 12.76 23.76 -42.19
N SER A 17 12.26 22.69 -41.58
CA SER A 17 12.03 22.66 -40.13
C SER A 17 12.54 21.33 -39.63
N ALA A 18 13.74 21.41 -39.05
CA ALA A 18 14.19 20.51 -38.01
C ALA A 18 13.16 20.58 -36.86
N ALA A 19 12.06 19.87 -36.99
CA ALA A 19 11.18 19.55 -35.89
C ALA A 19 11.55 18.15 -35.43
N LEU A 20 12.72 18.08 -34.78
CA LEU A 20 12.93 17.15 -33.68
C LEU A 20 11.94 17.57 -32.57
N ALA A 21 10.64 17.42 -32.85
CA ALA A 21 9.63 17.43 -31.83
C ALA A 21 9.94 16.17 -31.03
N GLN A 22 10.72 16.35 -29.97
CA GLN A 22 10.58 15.57 -28.75
C GLN A 22 9.08 15.46 -28.51
N ARG A 23 8.46 14.40 -29.02
CA ARG A 23 7.39 13.78 -28.28
C ARG A 23 8.06 13.47 -26.95
N LYS A 24 7.81 14.33 -25.96
CA LYS A 24 7.49 13.83 -24.64
C LYS A 24 6.48 12.74 -24.93
N GLU A 25 6.97 11.51 -25.10
CA GLU A 25 6.19 10.36 -24.68
C GLU A 25 5.74 10.77 -23.29
N LEU A 26 4.49 11.20 -23.19
CA LEU A 26 3.69 10.92 -22.04
C LEU A 26 3.80 9.40 -21.91
N THR A 27 4.88 8.91 -21.29
CA THR A 27 4.80 7.69 -20.50
C THR A 27 3.50 7.87 -19.74
N PRO A 28 2.45 7.07 -20.06
CA PRO A 28 1.18 7.21 -19.38
C PRO A 28 1.52 7.26 -17.90
N ALA A 29 1.08 8.31 -17.20
CA ALA A 29 1.26 8.40 -15.76
C ALA A 29 0.86 7.03 -15.22
N THR A 30 1.81 6.29 -14.64
CA THR A 30 1.54 4.95 -14.14
C THR A 30 0.29 5.08 -13.29
N PRO A 31 -0.83 4.42 -13.61
CA PRO A 31 -2.06 4.63 -12.87
C PRO A 31 -1.77 4.35 -11.40
N GLU A 32 -2.17 5.27 -10.52
CA GLU A 32 -1.99 5.12 -9.08
C GLU A 32 -2.57 3.77 -8.66
N ALA A 33 -1.70 2.84 -8.27
CA ALA A 33 -2.10 1.52 -7.84
C ALA A 33 -2.44 1.59 -6.36
N THR A 34 -3.71 1.36 -6.05
CA THR A 34 -4.23 1.42 -4.68
C THR A 34 -4.55 0.03 -4.18
N CYS A 35 -4.16 -0.25 -2.93
CA CYS A 35 -4.61 -1.41 -2.19
C CYS A 35 -5.42 -0.93 -1.01
N GLU A 36 -6.64 -1.41 -0.87
CA GLU A 36 -7.59 -0.92 0.11
C GLU A 36 -8.17 -2.05 0.95
N LEU A 37 -8.14 -1.91 2.28
CA LEU A 37 -8.93 -2.73 3.20
C LEU A 37 -10.02 -1.88 3.82
N THR A 38 -11.26 -2.27 3.57
CA THR A 38 -12.44 -1.55 4.07
C THR A 38 -12.84 -1.99 5.48
N PRO A 39 -13.68 -1.20 6.19
CA PRO A 39 -14.31 -1.58 7.45
C PRO A 39 -15.00 -2.95 7.44
N ALA A 40 -15.60 -3.33 6.32
CA ALA A 40 -16.26 -4.62 6.13
C ALA A 40 -15.28 -5.78 5.87
N LEU A 41 -13.98 -5.54 6.08
CA LEU A 41 -12.87 -6.45 5.82
C LEU A 41 -12.80 -6.94 4.37
N ARG A 42 -13.39 -6.18 3.42
CA ARG A 42 -13.18 -6.41 2.00
C ARG A 42 -11.90 -5.73 1.56
N LEU A 43 -10.98 -6.52 1.03
CA LEU A 43 -9.71 -6.08 0.47
C LEU A 43 -9.83 -5.91 -1.05
N THR A 44 -9.26 -4.84 -1.59
CA THR A 44 -8.94 -4.67 -3.01
C THR A 44 -7.43 -4.66 -3.21
N MET A 45 -6.90 -5.50 -4.10
CA MET A 45 -5.47 -5.67 -4.34
C MET A 45 -4.90 -4.67 -5.36
N LEU A 46 -3.57 -4.48 -5.36
CA LEU A 46 -2.90 -3.55 -6.28
C LEU A 46 -3.06 -3.91 -7.76
N GLY A 47 -3.07 -5.21 -8.08
CA GLY A 47 -3.28 -5.72 -9.44
C GLY A 47 -4.75 -5.77 -9.88
N GLY A 48 -5.66 -5.27 -9.05
CA GLY A 48 -7.10 -5.45 -9.18
C GLY A 48 -7.59 -6.72 -8.47
N GLY A 49 -8.92 -6.87 -8.37
CA GLY A 49 -9.57 -7.97 -7.67
C GLY A 49 -9.81 -7.72 -6.19
N SER A 50 -10.79 -8.42 -5.64
CA SER A 50 -11.21 -8.23 -4.24
C SER A 50 -11.60 -9.53 -3.56
N PHE A 51 -11.33 -9.63 -2.26
CA PHE A 51 -11.78 -10.74 -1.42
C PHE A 51 -12.04 -10.29 0.02
N ASP A 52 -12.76 -11.12 0.78
CA ASP A 52 -13.09 -10.84 2.17
C ASP A 52 -12.08 -11.46 3.14
N LEU A 53 -11.62 -10.69 4.11
CA LEU A 53 -10.70 -11.09 5.17
C LEU A 53 -11.45 -11.39 6.47
N LYS A 54 -12.24 -12.47 6.49
CA LYS A 54 -13.13 -12.81 7.64
C LYS A 54 -12.50 -13.66 8.75
N ASP A 55 -11.22 -13.99 8.65
CA ASP A 55 -10.58 -14.81 9.69
C ASP A 55 -9.78 -13.89 10.63
N PRO A 56 -10.00 -13.94 11.96
CA PRO A 56 -9.16 -13.23 12.91
C PRO A 56 -7.70 -13.65 12.77
N GLY A 57 -6.79 -12.68 12.88
CA GLY A 57 -5.37 -12.92 12.75
C GLY A 57 -4.55 -11.66 12.51
N LEU A 58 -3.24 -11.87 12.52
CA LEU A 58 -2.25 -10.87 12.12
C LEU A 58 -1.81 -11.17 10.68
N TYR A 59 -1.97 -10.18 9.80
CA TYR A 59 -1.64 -10.33 8.38
C TYR A 59 -0.63 -9.29 7.94
N TYR A 60 0.31 -9.69 7.11
CA TYR A 60 1.11 -8.78 6.31
C TYR A 60 0.22 -8.17 5.23
N PHE A 61 -0.13 -6.90 5.41
CA PHE A 61 -0.86 -6.13 4.40
C PHE A 61 0.05 -5.80 3.22
N SER A 62 1.24 -5.29 3.53
CA SER A 62 2.30 -5.01 2.56
C SER A 62 3.67 -5.39 3.12
N ARG A 63 4.55 -5.89 2.24
CA ARG A 63 5.94 -6.25 2.55
C ARG A 63 6.85 -5.69 1.46
N SER A 64 7.42 -4.52 1.73
CA SER A 64 8.49 -3.92 0.91
C SER A 64 9.58 -3.39 1.85
N ARG A 65 10.24 -2.26 1.53
CA ARG A 65 11.13 -1.53 2.45
C ARG A 65 10.42 -1.10 3.74
N SER A 66 9.13 -0.84 3.64
CA SER A 66 8.24 -0.72 4.77
C SER A 66 7.34 -1.95 4.84
N GLN A 67 7.23 -2.53 6.03
CA GLN A 67 6.25 -3.57 6.31
C GLN A 67 5.02 -2.95 6.95
N VAL A 68 3.85 -3.39 6.49
CA VAL A 68 2.57 -3.02 7.08
C VAL A 68 1.87 -4.30 7.51
N GLN A 69 1.44 -4.33 8.77
CA GLN A 69 0.64 -5.40 9.34
C GLN A 69 -0.72 -4.90 9.76
N VAL A 70 -1.73 -5.75 9.58
CA VAL A 70 -3.09 -5.49 10.01
C VAL A 70 -3.51 -6.53 11.02
N PHE A 71 -4.08 -6.07 12.13
CA PHE A 71 -4.61 -6.92 13.18
C PHE A 71 -6.13 -6.97 13.07
N VAL A 72 -6.64 -8.12 12.63
CA VAL A 72 -8.06 -8.42 12.59
C VAL A 72 -8.40 -9.27 13.81
N SER A 73 -9.38 -8.82 14.60
CA SER A 73 -9.85 -9.54 15.77
C SER A 73 -11.36 -9.70 15.73
N GLN A 74 -11.87 -10.72 16.41
CA GLN A 74 -13.28 -10.83 16.75
C GLN A 74 -13.39 -10.75 18.27
N PRO A 75 -13.76 -9.58 18.82
CA PRO A 75 -13.92 -9.41 20.25
C PRO A 75 -14.96 -10.39 20.82
N GLU A 76 -14.81 -10.72 22.10
CA GLU A 76 -15.77 -11.57 22.80
C GLU A 76 -17.17 -10.94 22.77
N GLY A 77 -18.18 -11.72 22.37
CA GLY A 77 -19.57 -11.26 22.24
C GLY A 77 -19.91 -10.59 20.90
N GLU A 78 -18.92 -10.27 20.06
CA GLU A 78 -19.17 -9.73 18.72
C GLU A 78 -19.41 -10.83 17.69
N LYS A 79 -20.36 -10.60 16.78
CA LYS A 79 -20.73 -11.57 15.74
C LYS A 79 -19.81 -11.53 14.52
N GLU A 80 -19.13 -10.41 14.31
CA GLU A 80 -18.33 -10.16 13.11
C GLU A 80 -16.90 -9.72 13.50
N PRO A 81 -15.87 -10.19 12.78
CA PRO A 81 -14.51 -9.70 12.94
C PRO A 81 -14.38 -8.26 12.47
N ARG A 82 -13.39 -7.55 13.02
CA ARG A 82 -13.07 -6.16 12.66
C ARG A 82 -11.56 -5.90 12.68
N LEU A 83 -11.16 -4.85 11.97
CA LEU A 83 -9.79 -4.37 11.92
C LEU A 83 -9.51 -3.46 13.14
N GLU A 84 -8.73 -3.96 14.09
CA GLU A 84 -8.45 -3.28 15.36
C GLU A 84 -7.30 -2.27 15.27
N ALA A 85 -6.24 -2.65 14.56
CA ALA A 85 -5.02 -1.88 14.52
C ALA A 85 -4.20 -2.16 13.26
N VAL A 86 -3.35 -1.20 12.94
CA VAL A 86 -2.37 -1.28 11.86
C VAL A 86 -1.00 -0.99 12.44
N GLY A 87 -0.03 -1.82 12.10
CA GLY A 87 1.39 -1.61 12.39
C GLY A 87 2.13 -1.24 11.11
N PHE A 88 3.01 -0.26 11.20
CA PHE A 88 3.95 0.15 10.18
C PHE A 88 5.37 0.00 10.75
N TRP A 89 6.26 -0.58 9.96
CA TRP A 89 7.67 -0.72 10.29
C TRP A 89 8.52 -0.39 9.07
N HIS A 90 9.33 0.67 9.18
CA HIS A 90 10.32 0.98 8.17
C HIS A 90 11.62 0.22 8.45
N LEU A 91 11.95 -0.77 7.61
CA LEU A 91 13.02 -1.74 7.88
C LEU A 91 14.42 -1.11 7.94
N LYS A 92 14.64 0.01 7.25
CA LYS A 92 15.96 0.64 7.18
C LYS A 92 16.28 1.49 8.40
N SER A 93 15.29 2.16 8.98
CA SER A 93 15.48 3.05 10.14
C SER A 93 14.97 2.45 11.45
N ASP A 94 14.33 1.30 11.40
CA ASP A 94 13.62 0.69 12.53
C ASP A 94 12.47 1.54 13.10
N CYS A 95 12.03 2.58 12.36
CA CYS A 95 10.87 3.39 12.77
C CYS A 95 9.61 2.52 12.81
N LEU A 96 8.98 2.50 13.98
CA LEU A 96 7.80 1.71 14.32
C LEU A 96 6.64 2.64 14.68
N ILE A 97 5.53 2.50 13.95
CA ILE A 97 4.31 3.27 14.17
C ILE A 97 3.14 2.29 14.21
N SER A 98 2.21 2.46 15.15
CA SER A 98 0.91 1.81 15.07
C SER A 98 -0.20 2.85 15.05
N VAL A 99 -1.30 2.50 14.38
CA VAL A 99 -2.54 3.26 14.35
C VAL A 99 -3.66 2.33 14.77
N ASP A 100 -4.38 2.71 15.81
CA ASP A 100 -5.56 2.01 16.30
C ASP A 100 -6.70 3.01 16.55
N ALA A 101 -7.77 2.56 17.19
CA ALA A 101 -8.90 3.40 17.55
C ALA A 101 -8.60 4.51 18.57
N LYS A 102 -7.49 4.39 19.32
CA LYS A 102 -7.07 5.37 20.34
C LYS A 102 -6.17 6.45 19.76
N GLY A 103 -5.56 6.20 18.60
CA GLY A 103 -4.73 7.18 17.92
C GLY A 103 -3.50 6.56 17.27
N VAL A 104 -2.47 7.40 17.09
CA VAL A 104 -1.16 7.01 16.59
C VAL A 104 -0.23 6.77 17.78
N GLN A 105 0.50 5.66 17.76
CA GLN A 105 1.54 5.34 18.75
C GLN A 105 2.86 5.11 18.02
N TYR A 106 3.95 5.52 18.67
CA TYR A 106 5.30 5.33 18.17
C TYR A 106 6.05 4.35 19.08
N GLY A 107 6.98 3.58 18.50
CA GLY A 107 8.00 2.88 19.28
C GLY A 107 8.94 3.89 19.96
N SER A 108 9.51 4.78 19.15
CA SER A 108 10.22 5.99 19.53
C SER A 108 9.89 7.05 18.47
N LYS A 109 9.43 8.23 18.89
CA LYS A 109 9.08 9.30 17.94
C LYS A 109 10.34 9.90 17.29
N LEU A 110 11.40 10.07 18.09
CA LEU A 110 12.71 10.56 17.65
C LEU A 110 13.29 9.70 16.52
N ASP A 111 13.26 8.37 16.66
CA ASP A 111 13.80 7.43 15.66
C ASP A 111 13.11 7.56 14.30
N CYS A 112 11.84 7.99 14.28
CA CYS A 112 11.08 8.24 13.07
C CYS A 112 11.35 9.64 12.49
N GLU A 113 11.40 10.67 13.35
CA GLU A 113 11.64 12.05 12.95
C GLU A 113 13.05 12.25 12.36
N ASP A 114 14.07 11.60 12.92
CA ASP A 114 15.48 11.67 12.49
C ASP A 114 15.69 11.21 11.04
N VAL A 115 14.78 10.38 10.54
CA VAL A 115 14.81 9.88 9.16
C VAL A 115 13.72 10.47 8.28
N GLY A 116 12.98 11.47 8.77
CA GLY A 116 11.93 12.15 8.01
C GLY A 116 10.69 11.29 7.76
N ILE A 117 10.34 10.39 8.68
CA ILE A 117 9.07 9.65 8.67
C ILE A 117 8.14 10.29 9.69
N GLU A 118 7.02 10.83 9.23
CA GLU A 118 6.00 11.44 10.09
C GLU A 118 4.62 10.85 9.80
N ALA A 119 3.85 10.61 10.86
CA ALA A 119 2.42 10.36 10.76
C ALA A 119 1.64 11.68 10.91
N MET A 120 1.16 12.20 9.79
CA MET A 120 0.34 13.41 9.72
C MET A 120 -1.12 13.06 10.00
N VAL A 121 -1.72 13.67 11.03
CA VAL A 121 -3.13 13.45 11.39
C VAL A 121 -3.97 14.62 10.90
N ASN A 122 -4.95 14.35 10.05
CA ASN A 122 -5.91 15.33 9.54
C ASN A 122 -7.36 14.84 9.78
N GLY A 123 -7.97 15.33 10.85
CA GLY A 123 -9.31 14.89 11.27
C GLY A 123 -9.30 13.39 11.61
N SER A 124 -9.98 12.59 10.78
CA SER A 124 -10.06 11.14 10.93
C SER A 124 -9.06 10.37 10.07
N GLU A 125 -8.19 11.04 9.32
CA GLU A 125 -7.17 10.41 8.47
C GLU A 125 -5.78 10.54 9.10
N VAL A 126 -5.02 9.46 9.09
CA VAL A 126 -3.59 9.41 9.41
C VAL A 126 -2.85 9.06 8.13
N THR A 127 -1.93 9.92 7.70
CA THR A 127 -1.05 9.68 6.56
C THR A 127 0.37 9.50 7.07
N ILE A 128 0.97 8.33 6.81
CA ILE A 128 2.39 8.06 7.03
C ILE A 128 3.07 8.14 5.68
N GLN A 129 4.06 9.02 5.56
CA GLN A 129 4.87 9.16 4.37
C GLN A 129 6.33 8.85 4.68
N THR A 130 6.97 8.08 3.80
CA THR A 130 8.40 7.76 3.90
C THR A 130 9.25 8.68 3.02
N PRO A 131 10.57 8.79 3.28
CA PRO A 131 11.51 9.49 2.40
C PRO A 131 11.52 8.96 0.96
N GLU A 132 11.23 7.67 0.78
CA GLU A 132 11.08 7.01 -0.51
C GLU A 132 9.76 7.35 -1.23
N LYS A 133 8.96 8.26 -0.65
CA LYS A 133 7.62 8.68 -1.13
C LYS A 133 6.58 7.57 -1.11
N ASP A 134 6.84 6.49 -0.39
CA ASP A 134 5.79 5.53 -0.12
C ASP A 134 4.78 6.17 0.84
N VAL A 135 3.48 6.15 0.47
CA VAL A 135 2.39 6.76 1.24
C VAL A 135 1.42 5.70 1.72
N PHE A 136 1.18 5.73 3.03
CA PHE A 136 0.27 4.84 3.72
C PHE A 136 -0.79 5.66 4.45
N LYS A 137 -2.07 5.37 4.21
CA LYS A 137 -3.19 6.09 4.81
C LYS A 137 -4.05 5.17 5.64
N VAL A 138 -4.42 5.62 6.82
CA VAL A 138 -5.41 4.99 7.70
C VAL A 138 -6.51 6.00 7.97
N THR A 139 -7.75 5.62 7.75
CA THR A 139 -8.90 6.49 8.03
C THR A 139 -9.79 5.84 9.09
N TRP A 140 -10.04 6.57 10.19
CA TRP A 140 -11.08 6.24 11.16
C TRP A 140 -12.47 6.55 10.58
N PRO A 141 -13.50 5.75 10.90
CA PRO A 141 -14.86 6.08 10.50
C PRO A 141 -15.31 7.38 11.19
N SER A 142 -15.89 8.30 10.42
CA SER A 142 -16.29 9.65 10.85
C SER A 142 -17.50 9.69 11.79
N LYS A 143 -18.19 8.56 11.96
CA LYS A 143 -19.27 8.39 12.95
C LYS A 143 -18.80 7.37 13.96
N GLY A 144 -19.04 7.65 15.25
CA GLY A 144 -18.91 6.69 16.34
C GLY A 144 -19.88 5.53 16.14
N SER A 145 -19.58 4.67 15.18
CA SER A 145 -20.18 3.37 15.00
C SER A 145 -19.58 2.46 16.07
N ALA A 146 -20.40 1.57 16.63
CA ALA A 146 -19.97 0.54 17.57
C ALA A 146 -18.86 -0.37 16.98
N SER A 147 -18.69 -0.37 15.65
CA SER A 147 -17.59 -0.99 14.93
C SER A 147 -16.60 0.08 14.44
N LEU A 148 -15.47 0.19 15.15
CA LEU A 148 -14.27 0.83 14.62
C LEU A 148 -13.78 -0.01 13.45
N GLY A 149 -14.16 0.36 12.23
CA GLY A 149 -13.59 -0.20 11.03
C GLY A 149 -12.57 0.77 10.48
N LEU A 150 -11.29 0.51 10.72
CA LEU A 150 -10.23 1.26 10.05
C LEU A 150 -10.35 1.01 8.54
N ARG A 151 -10.25 2.06 7.73
CA ARG A 151 -9.95 1.91 6.31
C ARG A 151 -8.45 2.08 6.13
N ILE A 152 -7.84 1.23 5.34
CA ILE A 152 -6.42 1.34 5.01
C ILE A 152 -6.29 1.52 3.52
N THR A 153 -5.53 2.51 3.09
CA THR A 153 -5.17 2.71 1.69
C THR A 153 -3.65 2.77 1.56
N LEU A 154 -3.08 1.90 0.75
CA LEU A 154 -1.70 1.98 0.32
C LEU A 154 -1.66 2.63 -1.06
N LEU A 155 -0.93 3.73 -1.19
CA LEU A 155 -0.65 4.37 -2.48
C LEU A 155 0.76 3.97 -2.92
N ALA A 156 0.84 3.09 -3.93
CA ALA A 156 2.11 2.59 -4.43
C ALA A 156 2.70 3.50 -5.52
N ASP A 157 3.11 4.71 -5.17
CA ASP A 157 3.81 5.61 -6.11
C ASP A 157 5.30 5.22 -6.26
N GLY A 158 5.92 4.70 -5.18
CA GLY A 158 7.35 4.35 -5.06
C GLY A 158 7.71 2.84 -5.06
N ASN A 159 8.42 2.37 -4.02
CA ASN A 159 9.01 1.02 -3.92
C ASN A 159 7.99 -0.08 -3.60
N PHE A 160 6.73 0.28 -3.30
CA PHE A 160 5.64 -0.67 -3.10
C PHE A 160 5.20 -1.43 -4.38
N ARG A 161 5.91 -1.30 -5.49
CA ARG A 161 5.68 -2.07 -6.72
C ARG A 161 6.15 -3.53 -6.66
N ARG A 162 6.84 -3.94 -5.58
CA ARG A 162 7.30 -5.33 -5.36
C ARG A 162 6.85 -5.84 -3.99
N VAL A 163 5.58 -6.21 -3.88
CA VAL A 163 5.01 -6.75 -2.65
C VAL A 163 4.86 -8.26 -2.78
N PHE A 164 5.79 -9.01 -2.19
CA PHE A 164 5.74 -10.48 -2.19
C PHE A 164 5.18 -10.98 -0.85
N GLY A 165 4.27 -11.96 -0.90
CA GLY A 165 3.76 -12.64 0.30
C GLY A 165 2.98 -11.74 1.25
N SER A 166 2.16 -10.84 0.72
CA SER A 166 1.27 -9.95 1.48
C SER A 166 -0.14 -9.93 0.89
N LEU A 167 -1.10 -9.35 1.61
CA LEU A 167 -2.49 -9.24 1.17
C LEU A 167 -2.65 -8.39 -0.11
N CYS A 168 -1.88 -7.31 -0.25
CA CYS A 168 -2.00 -6.42 -1.41
C CYS A 168 -1.57 -7.03 -2.76
N GLY A 169 -0.90 -8.19 -2.73
CA GLY A 169 -0.41 -8.87 -3.92
C GLY A 169 0.68 -8.08 -4.66
N GLU A 170 1.22 -8.68 -5.72
CA GLU A 170 2.20 -8.01 -6.58
C GLU A 170 1.53 -7.00 -7.50
N TYR A 171 2.17 -5.84 -7.68
CA TYR A 171 1.82 -4.91 -8.75
C TYR A 171 2.73 -5.13 -9.96
N LYS A 172 2.14 -5.25 -11.16
CA LYS A 172 2.84 -5.25 -12.45
C LYS A 172 2.24 -4.15 -13.32
N ASN A 173 3.01 -3.58 -14.25
CA ASN A 173 2.50 -2.60 -15.21
C ASN A 173 2.64 -3.16 -16.65
N PRO A 174 1.54 -3.30 -17.42
CA PRO A 174 0.15 -3.13 -17.00
C PRO A 174 -0.23 -4.11 -15.88
N PRO A 175 -1.26 -3.79 -15.05
CA PRO A 175 -1.74 -4.68 -14.00
C PRO A 175 -1.88 -6.09 -14.54
N ALA A 176 -1.11 -7.03 -13.98
CA ALA A 176 -1.29 -8.42 -14.33
C ALA A 176 -2.72 -8.82 -13.95
N THR A 177 -3.41 -9.50 -14.84
CA THR A 177 -4.75 -10.02 -14.59
C THR A 177 -4.77 -10.71 -13.24
N VAL A 178 -5.66 -10.22 -12.37
CA VAL A 178 -5.96 -10.72 -11.02
C VAL A 178 -5.87 -12.25 -10.97
N PRO A 179 -5.40 -12.85 -9.86
CA PRO A 179 -5.72 -14.24 -9.57
C PRO A 179 -7.24 -14.41 -9.52
N ALA A 180 -7.85 -14.76 -10.65
CA ALA A 180 -9.29 -14.85 -10.81
C ALA A 180 -9.86 -16.15 -10.20
N LYS A 181 -9.01 -16.96 -9.57
CA LYS A 181 -9.35 -18.25 -8.99
C LYS A 181 -9.39 -18.14 -7.47
N GLU A 182 -10.50 -18.59 -6.89
CA GLU A 182 -10.73 -18.59 -5.44
C GLU A 182 -9.58 -19.25 -4.65
N ASP A 183 -8.98 -20.32 -5.20
CA ASP A 183 -7.87 -21.03 -4.58
C ASP A 183 -6.60 -20.19 -4.46
N GLU A 184 -6.30 -19.35 -5.46
CA GLU A 184 -5.14 -18.46 -5.45
C GLU A 184 -5.31 -17.37 -4.38
N LEU A 185 -6.53 -16.83 -4.24
CA LEU A 185 -6.88 -15.87 -3.17
C LEU A 185 -6.79 -16.52 -1.79
N ARG A 186 -7.28 -17.76 -1.64
CA ARG A 186 -7.18 -18.54 -0.40
C ARG A 186 -5.72 -18.82 -0.04
N GLN A 187 -4.88 -19.12 -1.02
CA GLN A 187 -3.45 -19.31 -0.81
C GLN A 187 -2.74 -18.01 -0.44
N LEU A 188 -3.08 -16.89 -1.08
CA LEU A 188 -2.57 -15.56 -0.73
C LEU A 188 -2.86 -15.21 0.73
N LYS A 189 -4.11 -15.41 1.18
CA LYS A 189 -4.52 -15.18 2.57
C LYS A 189 -3.73 -16.03 3.58
N ARG A 190 -3.47 -17.29 3.25
CA ARG A 190 -2.65 -18.17 4.12
C ARG A 190 -1.20 -17.71 4.18
N ASN A 191 -0.63 -17.34 3.04
CA ASN A 191 0.77 -16.93 2.94
C ASN A 191 1.04 -15.54 3.53
N SER A 192 0.03 -14.67 3.58
CA SER A 192 0.15 -13.34 4.18
C SER A 192 0.02 -13.35 5.71
N ARG A 193 -0.44 -14.46 6.31
CA ARG A 193 -0.59 -14.55 7.76
C ARG A 193 0.78 -14.57 8.45
N ALA A 194 1.01 -13.66 9.39
CA ALA A 194 2.31 -13.47 10.06
C ALA A 194 2.65 -14.55 11.11
N GLY A 195 1.71 -15.47 11.36
CA GLY A 195 1.82 -16.60 12.28
C GLY A 195 0.45 -17.23 12.58
N GLN A 196 0.40 -18.50 12.96
CA GLN A 196 -0.84 -19.09 13.49
C GLN A 196 -1.21 -18.45 14.84
N ASP A 197 -0.20 -18.15 15.66
CA ASP A 197 -0.32 -17.38 16.89
C ASP A 197 -0.12 -15.89 16.63
N PHE A 198 -1.11 -15.10 17.02
CA PHE A 198 -1.09 -13.63 17.05
C PHE A 198 0.02 -13.05 17.96
N LYS A 199 0.71 -13.90 18.73
CA LYS A 199 1.79 -13.55 19.68
C LYS A 199 3.20 -13.96 19.23
N ALA A 200 3.39 -14.36 17.97
CA ALA A 200 4.73 -14.65 17.47
C ALA A 200 5.61 -13.38 17.59
N ARG A 201 6.50 -13.37 18.59
CA ARG A 201 7.24 -12.19 19.05
C ARG A 201 8.06 -11.56 17.92
N ASP A 202 8.75 -12.40 17.16
CA ASP A 202 9.72 -11.92 16.16
C ASP A 202 9.05 -11.38 14.88
N SER A 203 7.83 -11.83 14.59
CA SER A 203 7.09 -11.43 13.38
C SER A 203 6.06 -10.33 13.63
N SER A 204 5.79 -9.92 14.87
CA SER A 204 4.77 -8.91 15.19
C SER A 204 5.35 -7.50 15.33
N ILE A 205 4.92 -6.58 14.45
CA ILE A 205 5.24 -5.14 14.55
C ILE A 205 4.73 -4.59 15.88
N PHE A 206 3.55 -5.01 16.32
CA PHE A 206 2.95 -4.56 17.58
C PHE A 206 3.77 -4.97 18.81
N TYR A 207 4.35 -6.18 18.79
CA TYR A 207 5.27 -6.61 19.84
C TYR A 207 6.55 -5.78 19.84
N LYS A 208 7.20 -5.62 18.68
CA LYS A 208 8.41 -4.80 18.51
C LYS A 208 8.19 -3.35 18.97
N LEU A 209 7.02 -2.79 18.65
CA LEU A 209 6.62 -1.45 19.09
C LEU A 209 6.54 -1.37 20.61
N GLY A 210 5.90 -2.35 21.27
CA GLY A 210 5.86 -2.42 22.73
C GLY A 210 7.25 -2.51 23.37
N GLU A 211 8.15 -3.31 22.81
CA GLU A 211 9.54 -3.42 23.29
C GLU A 211 10.35 -2.14 23.05
N ALA A 212 10.13 -1.44 21.93
CA ALA A 212 10.74 -0.14 21.68
C ALA A 212 10.27 0.91 22.71
N GLN A 213 8.97 0.92 23.04
CA GLN A 213 8.42 1.82 24.05
C GLN A 213 8.97 1.54 25.45
N LYS A 214 9.17 0.27 25.82
CA LYS A 214 9.83 -0.11 27.08
C LYS A 214 11.26 0.42 27.13
N ARG A 215 12.04 0.17 26.08
CA ARG A 215 13.41 0.68 25.94
C ARG A 215 13.47 2.21 26.07
N ALA A 216 12.54 2.92 25.42
CA ALA A 216 12.44 4.39 25.52
C ALA A 216 12.11 4.88 26.94
N ARG A 217 11.46 4.06 27.78
CA ARG A 217 11.18 4.34 29.19
C ARG A 217 12.27 3.85 30.15
N GLY A 218 13.28 3.13 29.66
CA GLY A 218 14.33 2.52 30.49
C GLY A 218 13.90 1.26 31.25
N GLU A 219 12.86 0.58 30.77
CA GLU A 219 12.35 -0.71 31.27
C GLU A 219 13.07 -1.91 30.66
#